data_AF-A0A7C1NWJ3-F1
#
_entry.id   AF-A0A7C1NWJ3-F1
#
_cell.length_a   1.000
_cell.length_b   1.000
_cell.length_c   1.000
_cell.angle_alpha   90.00
_cell.angle_beta   90.00
_cell.angle_gamma   90.00
#
_symmetry.space_group_name_H-M   'P 1'
#
loop_
_entity.id
_entity.type
_entity.pdbx_description
1 polymer ?
#
loop_
_entity_poly.entity_id
_entity_poly.type
_entity_poly.pdbx_seq_one_letter_code
_entity_poly.pdbx_strand_id
1 'polypeptide(L)'
;VRCYDPTENVHRGGILHTSTQPAAIMPETATAAREAATRLLDALGYVGVVGMEFFVLEDGSLIANEIAPRVHNSGHWTEAACIVSQFEQHIRAVASLSLGDTVRHSDCVMTNLIGDDIDSVPAWLSKPNVLVHLYGKTDARPGRKMGHVTEILPFRD
;
A
#
# COMPACT_ATOMS: atom_id res chain seq x y z
N VAL A 1 -17.34 6.37 1.15
CA VAL A 1 -16.00 5.71 1.13
C VAL A 1 -15.08 6.38 0.11
N ARG A 2 -13.76 6.38 0.33
CA ARG A 2 -12.71 6.75 -0.65
C ARG A 2 -11.75 5.56 -0.76
N CYS A 3 -11.23 5.30 -1.95
CA CYS A 3 -10.38 4.13 -2.22
C CYS A 3 -9.11 4.54 -2.95
N TYR A 4 -7.96 4.18 -2.41
CA TYR A 4 -6.70 4.15 -3.16
C TYR A 4 -6.78 3.09 -4.27
N ASP A 5 -5.91 3.21 -5.26
CA ASP A 5 -5.79 2.21 -6.32
C ASP A 5 -5.40 0.84 -5.72
N PRO A 6 -6.00 -0.28 -6.17
CA PRO A 6 -5.53 -1.61 -5.79
C PRO A 6 -4.06 -1.78 -6.14
N THR A 7 -3.29 -2.35 -5.22
CA THR A 7 -1.84 -2.51 -5.35
C THR A 7 -1.50 -3.97 -5.59
N GLU A 8 -0.56 -4.24 -6.51
CA GLU A 8 -0.07 -5.60 -6.72
C GLU A 8 0.97 -5.93 -5.65
N ASN A 9 0.72 -6.97 -4.86
CA ASN A 9 1.54 -7.35 -3.72
C ASN A 9 2.25 -8.67 -3.98
N VAL A 10 3.59 -8.67 -3.94
CA VAL A 10 4.40 -9.89 -4.00
C VAL A 10 4.88 -10.25 -2.61
N HIS A 11 4.56 -11.48 -2.17
CA HIS A 11 4.98 -12.01 -0.88
C HIS A 11 6.14 -13.01 -1.04
N ARG A 12 7.09 -13.01 -0.08
CA ARG A 12 8.18 -13.98 0.02
C ARG A 12 8.24 -14.52 1.44
N GLY A 13 8.19 -15.84 1.60
CA GLY A 13 8.19 -16.46 2.93
C GLY A 13 7.04 -15.97 3.84
N GLY A 14 5.89 -15.63 3.27
CA GLY A 14 4.74 -15.08 4.00
C GLY A 14 4.87 -13.62 4.42
N ILE A 15 5.91 -12.91 3.96
CA ILE A 15 6.11 -11.47 4.24
C ILE A 15 5.96 -10.69 2.95
N LEU A 16 5.20 -9.59 2.99
CA LEU A 16 5.10 -8.66 1.87
C LEU A 16 6.50 -8.15 1.48
N HIS A 17 6.90 -8.38 0.25
CA HIS A 17 8.19 -7.94 -0.29
C HIS A 17 8.04 -6.65 -1.07
N THR A 18 7.15 -6.62 -2.08
CA THR A 18 6.90 -5.42 -2.89
C THR A 18 5.42 -5.13 -3.06
N SER A 19 5.12 -3.85 -3.23
CA SER A 19 3.80 -3.29 -3.55
C SER A 19 3.94 -2.37 -4.77
N THR A 20 3.32 -2.73 -5.89
CA THR A 20 3.49 -2.05 -7.19
C THR A 20 2.23 -1.30 -7.61
N GLN A 21 2.42 -0.07 -8.08
CA GLN A 21 1.39 0.74 -8.73
C GLN A 21 1.85 1.20 -10.13
N PRO A 22 1.00 1.07 -11.16
CA PRO A 22 -0.32 0.41 -11.13
C PRO A 22 -0.19 -1.11 -10.96
N ALA A 23 -1.21 -1.74 -10.37
CA ALA A 23 -1.31 -3.20 -10.37
C ALA A 23 -1.57 -3.74 -11.78
N ALA A 24 -0.98 -4.89 -12.15
CA ALA A 24 -1.23 -5.55 -13.42
C ALA A 24 -2.59 -6.30 -13.43
N ILE A 25 -3.69 -5.55 -13.33
CA ILE A 25 -5.06 -6.06 -13.31
C ILE A 25 -5.96 -5.31 -14.30
N MET A 26 -7.07 -5.95 -14.69
CA MET A 26 -8.06 -5.30 -15.55
C MET A 26 -8.81 -4.18 -14.80
N PRO A 27 -9.25 -3.10 -15.49
CA PRO A 27 -10.03 -2.03 -14.88
C PRO A 27 -11.29 -2.51 -14.16
N GLU A 28 -11.93 -3.56 -14.68
CA GLU A 28 -13.12 -4.19 -14.10
C GLU A 28 -12.79 -4.89 -12.78
N THR A 29 -11.64 -5.56 -12.70
CA THR A 29 -11.13 -6.17 -11.45
C THR A 29 -10.87 -5.09 -10.41
N ALA A 30 -10.25 -3.97 -10.80
CA ALA A 30 -10.01 -2.86 -9.89
C ALA A 30 -11.32 -2.24 -9.38
N THR A 31 -12.33 -2.13 -10.25
CA THR A 31 -13.67 -1.64 -9.90
C THR A 31 -14.35 -2.58 -8.92
N ALA A 32 -14.35 -3.89 -9.19
CA ALA A 32 -14.93 -4.90 -8.31
C ALA A 32 -14.29 -4.90 -6.91
N ALA A 33 -12.97 -4.70 -6.81
CA ALA A 33 -12.29 -4.59 -5.52
C ALA A 33 -12.76 -3.37 -4.71
N ARG A 34 -12.93 -2.21 -5.36
CA ARG A 34 -13.44 -0.98 -4.71
C ARG A 34 -14.89 -1.14 -4.26
N GLU A 35 -15.72 -1.79 -5.06
CA GLU A 35 -17.13 -2.06 -4.72
C GLU A 35 -17.24 -3.03 -3.54
N ALA A 36 -16.44 -4.10 -3.53
CA ALA A 36 -16.39 -5.05 -2.42
C ALA A 36 -15.95 -4.37 -1.11
N ALA A 37 -14.90 -3.55 -1.16
CA ALA A 37 -14.43 -2.79 0.00
C ALA A 37 -15.49 -1.78 0.48
N THR A 38 -16.15 -1.07 -0.43
CA THR A 38 -17.21 -0.10 -0.10
C THR A 38 -18.39 -0.77 0.60
N ARG A 39 -18.90 -1.87 0.03
CA ARG A 39 -19.99 -2.65 0.62
C ARG A 39 -19.65 -3.14 2.03
N LEU A 40 -18.43 -3.64 2.23
CA LEU A 40 -17.98 -4.10 3.54
C LEU A 40 -17.97 -2.95 4.56
N LEU A 41 -17.39 -1.81 4.20
CA LEU A 41 -17.26 -0.68 5.12
C LEU A 41 -18.60 -0.05 5.46
N ASP A 42 -19.51 0.06 4.48
CA ASP A 42 -20.86 0.56 4.70
C ASP A 42 -21.65 -0.37 5.63
N ALA A 43 -21.56 -1.70 5.42
CA ALA A 43 -22.22 -2.69 6.27
C ALA A 43 -21.70 -2.69 7.72
N LEU A 44 -20.42 -2.37 7.92
CA LEU A 44 -19.80 -2.29 9.24
C LEU A 44 -19.93 -0.91 9.90
N GLY A 45 -20.40 0.12 9.18
CA GLY A 45 -20.33 1.50 9.65
C GLY A 45 -18.90 1.93 10.03
N TYR A 46 -17.91 1.46 9.26
CA TYR A 46 -16.51 1.53 9.66
C TYR A 46 -15.94 2.96 9.60
N VAL A 47 -15.15 3.33 10.62
CA VAL A 47 -14.43 4.60 10.69
C VAL A 47 -12.93 4.35 10.73
N GLY A 48 -12.19 4.94 9.79
CA GLY A 48 -10.74 4.80 9.68
C GLY A 48 -10.32 4.35 8.28
N VAL A 49 -9.20 3.62 8.24
CA VAL A 49 -8.63 3.03 7.03
C VAL A 49 -8.51 1.54 7.26
N VAL A 50 -8.81 0.76 6.23
CA VAL A 50 -8.72 -0.70 6.22
C VAL A 50 -7.80 -1.14 5.08
N GLY A 51 -6.98 -2.17 5.32
CA GLY A 51 -6.39 -2.97 4.24
C GLY A 51 -7.32 -4.13 3.92
N MET A 52 -7.67 -4.31 2.65
CA MET A 52 -8.42 -5.48 2.18
C MET A 52 -7.61 -6.16 1.10
N GLU A 53 -7.23 -7.41 1.34
CA GLU A 53 -6.43 -8.20 0.40
C GLU A 53 -7.31 -9.14 -0.40
N PHE A 54 -6.95 -9.33 -1.67
CA PHE A 54 -7.63 -10.24 -2.57
C PHE A 54 -6.62 -11.13 -3.28
N PHE A 55 -7.06 -12.34 -3.60
CA PHE A 55 -6.51 -13.10 -4.71
C PHE A 55 -7.29 -12.75 -5.98
N VAL A 56 -6.57 -12.49 -7.08
CA VAL A 56 -7.15 -12.31 -8.41
C VAL A 56 -6.98 -13.63 -9.15
N LEU A 57 -8.07 -14.21 -9.65
CA LEU A 57 -8.04 -15.42 -10.46
C LEU A 57 -7.74 -15.11 -11.93
N GLU A 58 -7.45 -16.14 -12.72
CA GLU A 58 -7.10 -16.01 -14.15
C GLU A 58 -8.19 -15.32 -14.97
N ASP A 59 -9.45 -15.43 -14.58
CA ASP A 59 -10.60 -14.78 -15.22
C ASP A 59 -10.84 -13.34 -14.74
N GLY A 60 -9.99 -12.82 -13.85
CA GLY A 60 -10.09 -11.50 -13.26
C GLY A 60 -11.06 -11.41 -12.07
N SER A 61 -11.68 -12.52 -11.66
CA SER A 61 -12.53 -12.55 -10.46
C SER A 61 -11.72 -12.48 -9.17
N LEU A 62 -12.37 -12.05 -8.09
CA LEU A 62 -11.74 -11.75 -6.81
C LEU A 62 -12.18 -12.76 -5.73
N ILE A 63 -11.21 -13.28 -4.98
CA ILE A 63 -11.43 -13.95 -3.71
C ILE A 63 -10.87 -13.07 -2.59
N ALA A 64 -11.70 -12.69 -1.62
CA ALA A 64 -11.22 -11.97 -0.44
C ALA A 64 -10.29 -12.89 0.37
N ASN A 65 -9.08 -12.42 0.66
CA ASN A 65 -8.09 -13.13 1.46
C ASN A 65 -8.21 -12.73 2.93
N GLU A 66 -7.90 -11.48 3.24
CA GLU A 66 -7.91 -10.96 4.61
C GLU A 66 -8.31 -9.48 4.68
N ILE A 67 -8.63 -9.05 5.90
CA ILE A 67 -8.96 -7.67 6.23
C ILE A 67 -8.11 -7.25 7.44
N ALA A 68 -7.41 -6.14 7.30
CA ALA A 68 -6.67 -5.48 8.37
C ALA A 68 -7.39 -4.15 8.72
N PRO A 69 -8.13 -4.05 9.84
CA PRO A 69 -8.88 -2.85 10.24
C PRO A 69 -7.95 -1.76 10.83
N ARG A 70 -6.96 -1.37 10.04
CA ARG A 70 -5.94 -0.34 10.31
C ARG A 70 -5.26 0.05 9.00
N VAL A 71 -4.42 1.07 9.04
CA VAL A 71 -3.40 1.30 8.01
C VAL A 71 -2.59 0.02 7.76
N HIS A 72 -2.24 -0.22 6.50
CA HIS A 72 -1.68 -1.48 6.04
C HIS A 72 -0.30 -1.30 5.42
N ASN A 73 0.55 -2.34 5.47
CA ASN A 73 1.91 -2.23 4.93
C ASN A 73 1.89 -1.98 3.42
N SER A 74 0.99 -2.65 2.70
CA SER A 74 0.80 -2.44 1.26
C SER A 74 0.27 -1.06 0.88
N GLY A 75 -0.06 -0.20 1.85
CA GLY A 75 -0.47 1.19 1.61
C GLY A 75 0.64 2.22 1.85
N HIS A 76 1.85 1.82 2.28
CA HIS A 76 2.91 2.81 2.58
C HIS A 76 3.36 3.59 1.34
N TRP A 77 3.19 3.04 0.14
CA TRP A 77 3.46 3.76 -1.11
C TRP A 77 2.69 5.09 -1.22
N THR A 78 1.52 5.20 -0.57
CA THR A 78 0.70 6.42 -0.56
C THR A 78 1.40 7.61 0.10
N GLU A 79 2.42 7.38 0.95
CA GLU A 79 3.24 8.46 1.52
C GLU A 79 4.06 9.22 0.48
N ALA A 80 4.41 8.55 -0.64
CA ALA A 80 5.29 9.11 -1.66
C ALA A 80 4.56 9.43 -2.97
N ALA A 81 3.46 8.73 -3.27
CA ALA A 81 2.79 8.83 -4.57
C ALA A 81 1.35 9.36 -4.51
N CYS A 82 0.81 9.70 -3.34
CA CYS A 82 -0.50 10.32 -3.19
C CYS A 82 -0.39 11.67 -2.46
N ILE A 83 -1.34 12.56 -2.73
CA ILE A 83 -1.44 13.84 -2.00
C ILE A 83 -1.78 13.62 -0.52
N VAL A 84 -2.62 12.62 -0.22
CA VAL A 84 -2.98 12.25 1.16
C VAL A 84 -2.59 10.80 1.38
N SER A 85 -1.67 10.56 2.31
CA SER A 85 -1.24 9.20 2.68
C SER A 85 -2.35 8.48 3.46
N GLN A 86 -2.31 7.14 3.48
CA GLN A 86 -3.24 6.35 4.27
C GLN A 86 -3.25 6.74 5.76
N PHE A 87 -2.15 7.27 6.29
CA PHE A 87 -2.04 7.68 7.68
C PHE A 87 -2.80 8.97 7.94
N GLU A 88 -2.58 9.99 7.12
CA GLU A 88 -3.35 11.23 7.22
C GLU A 88 -4.84 10.95 6.94
N GLN A 89 -5.13 10.10 5.96
CA GLN A 89 -6.49 9.70 5.62
C GLN A 89 -7.19 9.00 6.78
N HIS A 90 -6.46 8.17 7.53
CA HIS A 90 -6.94 7.56 8.76
C HIS A 90 -7.26 8.60 9.83
N ILE A 91 -6.34 9.55 10.07
CA ILE A 91 -6.57 10.64 11.03
C ILE A 91 -7.77 11.49 10.65
N ARG A 92 -7.91 11.86 9.36
CA ARG A 92 -9.08 12.61 8.88
C ARG A 92 -10.38 11.87 9.17
N ALA A 93 -10.42 10.56 8.89
CA ALA A 93 -11.60 9.74 9.16
C ALA A 93 -11.96 9.68 10.64
N VAL A 94 -11.01 9.36 11.53
CA VAL A 94 -11.28 9.23 12.98
C VAL A 94 -11.57 10.58 13.65
N ALA A 95 -11.05 11.68 13.11
CA ALA A 95 -11.31 13.03 13.59
C ALA A 95 -12.55 13.69 12.95
N SER A 96 -13.31 12.95 12.13
CA SER A 96 -14.50 13.46 11.42
C SER A 96 -14.20 14.67 10.51
N LEU A 97 -13.00 14.71 9.92
CA LEU A 97 -12.60 15.70 8.93
C LEU A 97 -12.93 15.22 7.51
N SER A 98 -12.96 16.14 6.55
CA SER A 98 -13.14 15.82 5.14
C SER A 98 -12.05 14.87 4.63
N LEU A 99 -12.46 13.78 4.02
CA LEU A 99 -11.54 12.82 3.40
C LEU A 99 -10.80 13.48 2.22
N GLY A 100 -9.52 13.12 2.05
CA GLY A 100 -8.68 13.59 0.96
C GLY A 100 -8.95 12.87 -0.35
N ASP A 101 -8.27 13.35 -1.40
CA ASP A 101 -8.17 12.63 -2.67
C ASP A 101 -7.20 11.45 -2.53
N THR A 102 -7.57 10.32 -3.13
CA THR A 102 -6.83 9.06 -3.09
C THR A 102 -6.15 8.72 -4.42
N VAL A 103 -6.23 9.63 -5.40
CA VAL A 103 -5.54 9.52 -6.68
C VAL A 103 -4.02 9.58 -6.47
N ARG A 104 -3.29 8.67 -7.12
CA ARG A 104 -1.83 8.72 -7.18
C ARG A 104 -1.39 9.75 -8.23
N HIS A 105 -0.38 10.54 -7.94
CA HIS A 105 0.24 11.46 -8.90
C HIS A 105 1.43 10.82 -9.64
N SER A 106 1.85 9.63 -9.23
CA SER A 106 2.98 8.91 -9.81
C SER A 106 2.80 7.41 -9.67
N ASP A 107 3.37 6.66 -10.61
CA ASP A 107 3.52 5.22 -10.48
C ASP A 107 4.67 4.94 -9.50
N CYS A 108 4.67 3.77 -8.86
CA CYS A 108 5.71 3.47 -7.89
C CYS A 108 5.85 1.97 -7.60
N VAL A 109 7.02 1.63 -7.04
CA VAL A 109 7.26 0.33 -6.43
C VAL A 109 7.76 0.56 -5.01
N MET A 110 6.98 0.12 -4.03
CA MET A 110 7.40 0.07 -2.64
C MET A 110 8.02 -1.28 -2.33
N THR A 111 9.22 -1.29 -1.75
CA THR A 111 9.96 -2.48 -1.34
C THR A 111 10.17 -2.43 0.18
N ASN A 112 9.75 -3.47 0.91
CA ASN A 112 10.08 -3.59 2.33
C ASN A 112 11.58 -3.87 2.52
N LEU A 113 12.16 -3.31 3.58
CA LEU A 113 13.50 -3.66 4.06
C LEU A 113 13.35 -4.64 5.24
N ILE A 114 13.65 -5.92 5.03
CA ILE A 114 13.53 -6.99 6.03
C ILE A 114 14.90 -7.40 6.56
N GLY A 115 15.09 -7.35 7.88
CA GLY A 115 16.34 -7.75 8.53
C GLY A 115 17.53 -7.02 7.92
N ASP A 116 18.43 -7.78 7.33
CA ASP A 116 19.69 -7.32 6.76
C ASP A 116 19.51 -6.54 5.44
N ASP A 117 18.30 -6.52 4.85
CA ASP A 117 18.00 -5.66 3.69
C ASP A 117 18.27 -4.17 4.00
N ILE A 118 18.26 -3.77 5.28
CA ILE A 118 18.61 -2.41 5.70
C ILE A 118 20.02 -1.99 5.24
N ASP A 119 20.93 -2.94 5.06
CA ASP A 119 22.29 -2.67 4.59
C ASP A 119 22.32 -2.20 3.12
N SER A 120 21.22 -2.38 2.38
CA SER A 120 21.05 -1.86 1.02
C SER A 120 20.70 -0.37 0.94
N VAL A 121 20.39 0.29 2.07
CA VAL A 121 19.97 1.70 2.11
C VAL A 121 20.93 2.65 1.37
N PRO A 122 22.27 2.57 1.53
CA PRO A 122 23.19 3.42 0.78
C PRO A 122 23.04 3.29 -0.74
N ALA A 123 22.79 2.07 -1.24
CA ALA A 123 22.55 1.85 -2.66
C ALA A 123 21.21 2.45 -3.11
N TRP A 124 20.16 2.31 -2.31
CA TRP A 124 18.88 2.96 -2.59
C TRP A 124 19.02 4.48 -2.66
N LEU A 125 19.67 5.11 -1.67
CA LEU A 125 19.88 6.55 -1.63
C LEU A 125 20.72 7.11 -2.80
N SER A 126 21.43 6.24 -3.53
CA SER A 126 22.14 6.64 -4.76
C SER A 126 21.20 6.84 -5.95
N LYS A 127 19.96 6.32 -5.90
CA LYS A 127 18.94 6.54 -6.92
C LYS A 127 18.25 7.90 -6.70
N PRO A 128 18.04 8.71 -7.75
CA PRO A 128 17.47 10.05 -7.61
C PRO A 128 15.96 10.06 -7.32
N ASN A 129 15.27 8.95 -7.54
CA ASN A 129 13.81 8.83 -7.56
C ASN A 129 13.28 7.91 -6.44
N VAL A 130 13.93 7.87 -5.27
CA VAL A 130 13.49 7.03 -4.15
C VAL A 130 13.21 7.83 -2.89
N LEU A 131 12.19 7.39 -2.15
CA LEU A 131 11.94 7.80 -0.77
C LEU A 131 12.26 6.63 0.15
N VAL A 132 13.22 6.80 1.07
CA VAL A 132 13.56 5.81 2.08
C VAL A 132 12.88 6.17 3.41
N HIS A 133 12.14 5.23 3.99
CA HIS A 133 11.51 5.37 5.30
C HIS A 133 12.06 4.31 6.25
N LEU A 134 12.79 4.72 7.29
CA LEU A 134 13.35 3.83 8.32
C LEU A 134 12.57 3.95 9.62
N TYR A 135 12.25 2.81 10.25
CA TYR A 135 11.40 2.78 11.44
C TYR A 135 12.13 3.03 12.76
N GLY A 136 13.42 3.42 12.73
CA GLY A 136 14.22 3.68 13.92
C GLY A 136 14.52 2.45 14.80
N LYS A 137 14.37 1.24 14.26
CA LYS A 137 14.67 -0.01 14.99
C LYS A 137 16.19 -0.20 15.07
N THR A 138 16.70 -0.41 16.27
CA THR A 138 18.15 -0.51 16.55
C THR A 138 18.76 -1.89 16.28
N ASP A 139 17.94 -2.91 16.10
CA ASP A 139 18.37 -4.31 16.00
C ASP A 139 17.72 -4.99 14.80
N ALA A 140 18.53 -5.30 13.79
CA ALA A 140 18.11 -6.03 12.59
C ALA A 140 18.10 -7.54 12.87
N ARG A 141 16.98 -8.19 12.57
CA ARG A 141 16.81 -9.64 12.75
C ARG A 141 16.07 -10.23 11.56
N PRO A 142 16.30 -11.51 11.19
CA PRO A 142 15.57 -12.17 10.12
C PRO A 142 14.05 -12.01 10.28
N GLY A 143 13.36 -11.63 9.19
CA GLY A 143 11.92 -11.40 9.17
C GLY A 143 11.43 -10.08 9.80
N ARG A 144 12.31 -9.30 10.43
CA ARG A 144 11.93 -8.02 11.05
C ARG A 144 11.87 -6.91 10.00
N LYS A 145 10.71 -6.28 9.84
CA LYS A 145 10.56 -5.07 9.01
C LYS A 145 11.34 -3.90 9.60
N MET A 146 12.39 -3.43 8.94
CA MET A 146 13.27 -2.35 9.40
C MET A 146 12.91 -0.99 8.79
N GLY A 147 12.31 -1.00 7.61
CA GLY A 147 11.84 0.17 6.89
C GLY A 147 11.17 -0.24 5.58
N HIS A 148 10.97 0.72 4.70
CA HIS A 148 10.62 0.49 3.30
C HIS A 148 11.25 1.57 2.42
N VAL A 149 11.36 1.28 1.13
CA VAL A 149 11.77 2.22 0.11
C VAL A 149 10.68 2.31 -0.94
N THR A 150 10.29 3.50 -1.34
CA THR A 150 9.35 3.72 -2.44
C THR A 150 10.10 4.37 -3.60
N GLU A 151 10.27 3.63 -4.69
CA GLU A 151 10.82 4.13 -5.95
C GLU A 151 9.68 4.74 -6.79
N ILE A 152 9.80 6.02 -7.11
CA ILE A 152 8.83 6.78 -7.90
C ILE A 152 9.16 6.64 -9.39
N LEU A 153 8.14 6.37 -10.19
CA LEU A 153 8.22 6.21 -11.63
C LEU A 153 7.35 7.27 -12.32
N PRO A 154 7.67 7.64 -13.58
CA PRO A 154 6.79 8.50 -14.36
C PRO A 154 5.38 7.92 -14.42
N PHE A 155 4.38 8.76 -14.17
CA PHE A 155 2.97 8.37 -14.27
C PHE A 155 2.64 7.95 -15.70
N ARG A 156 2.05 6.77 -15.85
CA ARG A 156 1.51 6.28 -17.13
C ARG A 156 -0.01 6.16 -17.02
N ASP A 157 -0.69 6.85 -17.92
CA ASP A 157 -2.14 6.75 -18.11
C ASP A 157 -2.55 5.35 -18.60
#